data_AF-A0A950VMQ6-F1
#
_entry.id   AF-A0A950VMQ6-F1
#
_cell.length_a   1.000
_cell.length_b   1.000
_cell.length_c   1.000
_cell.angle_alpha   90.00
_cell.angle_beta   90.00
_cell.angle_gamma   90.00
#
_symmetry.space_group_name_H-M   'P 1'
#
loop_
_entity.id
_entity.type
_entity.pdbx_description
1 polymer ?
#
loop_
_entity_poly.entity_id
_entity_poly.type
_entity_poly.pdbx_seq_one_letter_code
_entity_poly.pdbx_strand_id
1 'polypeptide(L)'
;SNTILFAEKYAQCSNSIWKRGGNYWAYSVLSSPALPPPMSPPPMPFYPGFEISFFAAAPGGATAIGPASMFQLQPSPFLGNCDPLRASTPHTGGMVVGLGDASVRTVSPGISPNTWWYACTPSGGEVLPSDW
;
A
#
# COMPACT_ATOMS: atom_id res chain seq x y z
N SER A 1 5.77 14.07 14.67
CA SER A 1 4.52 13.47 14.17
C SER A 1 4.69 11.98 14.09
N ASN A 2 3.63 11.23 14.33
CA ASN A 2 3.63 9.77 14.19
C ASN A 2 2.70 9.30 13.06
N THR A 3 2.00 10.23 12.40
CA THR A 3 1.05 9.90 11.35
C THR A 3 1.77 9.64 10.04
N ILE A 4 1.56 8.47 9.45
CA ILE A 4 2.05 8.11 8.12
C ILE A 4 1.19 8.78 7.05
N LEU A 5 1.81 9.52 6.13
CA LEU A 5 1.14 10.10 4.95
C LEU A 5 1.58 9.43 3.65
N PHE A 6 2.84 9.00 3.56
CA PHE A 6 3.39 8.33 2.40
C PHE A 6 4.02 7.00 2.81
N ALA A 7 3.74 5.97 2.02
CA ALA A 7 4.33 4.65 2.17
C ALA A 7 4.63 4.07 0.79
N GLU A 8 5.56 3.12 0.76
CA GLU A 8 5.95 2.45 -0.47
C GLU A 8 4.85 1.50 -0.97
N LYS A 9 4.76 1.38 -2.28
CA LYS A 9 3.88 0.40 -2.95
C LYS A 9 4.49 0.00 -4.28
N TYR A 10 4.46 -1.29 -4.57
CA TYR A 10 4.96 -1.81 -5.84
C TYR A 10 4.17 -1.25 -7.02
N ALA A 11 4.90 -0.95 -8.10
CA ALA A 11 4.33 -0.47 -9.34
C ALA A 11 3.32 -1.48 -9.91
N GLN A 12 3.68 -2.77 -9.94
CA GLN A 12 2.78 -3.86 -10.30
C GLN A 12 2.65 -4.84 -9.14
N CYS A 13 1.44 -5.32 -8.90
CA CYS A 13 1.17 -6.23 -7.80
C CYS A 13 -0.05 -7.10 -8.11
N SER A 14 0.11 -8.42 -8.07
CA SER A 14 -0.95 -9.36 -8.44
C SER A 14 -1.01 -10.61 -7.55
N ASN A 15 -2.20 -11.19 -7.45
CA ASN A 15 -2.45 -12.46 -6.76
C ASN A 15 -3.60 -13.24 -7.45
N SER A 16 -4.05 -14.33 -6.85
CA SER A 16 -5.09 -15.21 -7.40
C SER A 16 -6.46 -14.51 -7.57
N ILE A 17 -6.77 -13.51 -6.74
CA ILE A 17 -7.99 -12.70 -6.81
C ILE A 17 -7.77 -11.55 -7.80
N TRP A 18 -6.67 -10.82 -7.64
CA TRP A 18 -6.31 -9.66 -8.43
C TRP A 18 -5.20 -10.00 -9.41
N LYS A 19 -5.59 -10.56 -10.57
CA LYS A 19 -4.64 -11.05 -11.60
C LYS A 19 -3.80 -9.95 -12.26
N ARG A 20 -4.25 -8.70 -12.14
CA ARG A 20 -3.55 -7.49 -12.57
C ARG A 20 -3.84 -6.42 -11.54
N GLY A 21 -2.79 -5.74 -11.10
CA GLY A 21 -2.89 -4.69 -10.10
C GLY A 21 -1.55 -3.96 -9.98
N GLY A 22 -1.49 -2.99 -9.09
CA GLY A 22 -0.36 -2.07 -8.96
C GLY A 22 -0.80 -0.63 -8.87
N ASN A 23 0.12 0.29 -8.60
CA ASN A 23 -0.24 1.69 -8.37
C ASN A 23 -0.56 2.44 -9.69
N TYR A 24 -1.14 3.63 -9.56
CA TYR A 24 -1.48 4.52 -10.67
C TYR A 24 -0.27 4.93 -11.54
N TRP A 25 0.97 4.75 -11.08
CA TRP A 25 2.17 5.07 -11.86
C TRP A 25 2.54 3.94 -12.82
N ALA A 26 1.95 2.75 -12.68
CA ALA A 26 2.15 1.64 -13.60
C ALA A 26 1.06 1.51 -14.68
N TYR A 27 -0.09 2.17 -14.51
CA TYR A 27 -1.22 2.07 -15.43
C TYR A 27 -1.89 3.43 -15.67
N SER A 28 -2.42 3.64 -16.87
CA SER A 28 -3.35 4.74 -17.13
C SER A 28 -4.70 4.47 -16.46
N VAL A 29 -5.38 5.48 -15.91
CA VAL A 29 -6.85 5.39 -15.64
C VAL A 29 -7.69 5.76 -16.85
N LEU A 30 -7.08 6.37 -17.85
CA LEU A 30 -7.76 6.84 -19.05
C LEU A 30 -7.74 5.75 -20.11
N SER A 31 -8.90 5.51 -20.72
CA SER A 31 -9.05 4.69 -21.93
C SER A 31 -8.77 5.48 -23.22
N SER A 32 -8.71 6.82 -23.12
CA SER A 32 -8.40 7.75 -24.21
C SER A 32 -7.92 9.09 -23.63
N PRO A 33 -6.95 9.80 -24.24
CA PRO A 33 -6.23 9.43 -25.46
C PRO A 33 -5.25 8.26 -25.23
N ALA A 34 -4.74 7.66 -26.31
CA ALA A 34 -3.67 6.67 -26.21
C ALA A 34 -2.42 7.31 -25.61
N LEU A 35 -1.95 6.78 -24.47
CA LEU A 35 -0.74 7.26 -23.81
C LEU A 35 0.50 6.50 -24.31
N PRO A 36 1.68 7.15 -24.38
CA PRO A 36 2.92 6.48 -24.75
C PRO A 36 3.35 5.46 -23.68
N PRO A 37 4.13 4.42 -24.05
CA PRO A 37 4.73 3.50 -23.08
C PRO A 37 5.54 4.27 -22.00
N PRO A 38 5.51 3.83 -20.72
CA PRO A 38 4.87 2.60 -20.21
C PRO A 38 3.39 2.78 -19.82
N MET A 39 2.81 3.97 -20.01
CA MET A 39 1.41 4.27 -19.63
C MET A 39 0.37 3.67 -20.59
N SER A 40 0.80 2.83 -21.54
CA SER A 40 -0.03 2.09 -22.49
C SER A 40 -0.43 0.68 -21.98
N PRO A 41 -1.22 0.58 -20.89
CA PRO A 41 -2.16 -0.55 -20.76
C PRO A 41 -3.62 -0.06 -20.61
N PRO A 42 -4.62 -0.96 -20.78
CA PRO A 42 -6.02 -0.66 -20.45
C PRO A 42 -6.16 -0.16 -19.00
N PRO A 43 -7.22 0.61 -18.66
CA PRO A 43 -7.40 1.15 -17.32
C PRO A 43 -7.62 0.05 -16.28
N MET A 44 -6.53 -0.34 -15.63
CA MET A 44 -6.49 -1.37 -14.58
C MET A 44 -5.64 -0.95 -13.34
N PRO A 45 -5.47 0.34 -12.99
CA PRO A 45 -4.71 0.69 -11.79
C PRO A 45 -5.46 0.25 -10.53
N PHE A 46 -4.71 -0.24 -9.54
CA PHE A 46 -5.08 -0.01 -8.16
C PHE A 46 -4.74 1.44 -7.80
N TYR A 47 -5.64 2.11 -7.09
CA TYR A 47 -5.43 3.48 -6.64
C TYR A 47 -4.06 3.62 -5.95
N PRO A 48 -3.43 4.80 -6.02
CA PRO A 48 -2.10 5.03 -5.46
C PRO A 48 -2.17 5.25 -3.95
N GLY A 49 -2.71 4.25 -3.26
CA GLY A 49 -2.87 4.27 -1.82
C GLY A 49 -2.93 2.87 -1.25
N PHE A 50 -3.10 2.86 0.05
CA PHE A 50 -3.33 1.73 0.92
C PHE A 50 -4.40 2.18 1.93
N GLU A 51 -5.03 1.25 2.64
CA GLU A 51 -6.05 1.62 3.64
C GLU A 51 -7.26 2.36 3.07
N ILE A 52 -7.55 2.14 1.79
CA ILE A 52 -8.69 2.74 1.11
C ILE A 52 -9.95 1.95 1.47
N SER A 53 -10.79 2.53 2.31
CA SER A 53 -12.02 1.91 2.84
C SER A 53 -12.99 1.42 1.78
N PHE A 54 -13.03 2.05 0.60
CA PHE A 54 -13.80 1.59 -0.55
C PHE A 54 -13.52 0.13 -0.92
N PHE A 55 -12.28 -0.35 -0.74
CA PHE A 55 -11.92 -1.73 -1.07
C PHE A 55 -12.32 -2.76 -0.01
N ALA A 56 -12.78 -2.36 1.17
CA ALA A 56 -13.23 -3.31 2.19
C ALA A 56 -14.41 -4.18 1.70
N ALA A 57 -15.20 -3.68 0.75
CA ALA A 57 -16.30 -4.40 0.12
C ALA A 57 -15.90 -5.17 -1.16
N ALA A 58 -14.65 -5.05 -1.62
CA ALA A 58 -14.18 -5.72 -2.84
C ALA A 58 -13.73 -7.17 -2.56
N PRO A 59 -13.61 -8.03 -3.58
CA PRO A 59 -13.03 -9.37 -3.42
C PRO A 59 -11.62 -9.29 -2.81
N GLY A 60 -11.36 -10.05 -1.74
CA GLY A 60 -10.09 -9.95 -1.00
C GLY A 60 -9.95 -8.69 -0.14
N GLY A 61 -11.00 -7.88 0.00
CA GLY A 61 -11.02 -6.60 0.73
C GLY A 61 -10.77 -6.68 2.24
N ALA A 62 -10.75 -7.87 2.84
CA ALA A 62 -10.53 -8.07 4.28
C ALA A 62 -9.17 -7.54 4.76
N THR A 63 -8.21 -7.39 3.85
CA THR A 63 -6.88 -6.85 4.08
C THR A 63 -6.72 -5.39 3.65
N ALA A 64 -7.80 -4.75 3.16
CA ALA A 64 -7.73 -3.37 2.70
C ALA A 64 -7.63 -2.36 3.84
N ILE A 65 -8.14 -2.67 5.04
CA ILE A 65 -8.24 -1.75 6.19
C ILE A 65 -7.97 -2.47 7.51
N GLY A 66 -7.85 -1.70 8.59
CA GLY A 66 -7.64 -2.22 9.93
C GLY A 66 -6.25 -2.86 10.08
N PRO A 67 -6.01 -3.61 11.16
CA PRO A 67 -4.72 -4.25 11.38
C PRO A 67 -4.29 -5.19 10.24
N ALA A 68 -5.24 -5.83 9.55
CA ALA A 68 -4.95 -6.71 8.41
C ALA A 68 -4.30 -5.97 7.21
N SER A 69 -4.35 -4.63 7.18
CA SER A 69 -3.75 -3.79 6.13
C SER A 69 -2.23 -3.60 6.24
N MET A 70 -1.61 -4.13 7.30
CA MET A 70 -0.17 -4.15 7.55
C MET A 70 0.65 -4.28 6.27
N PHE A 71 1.74 -3.55 6.07
CA PHE A 71 2.46 -3.63 4.80
C PHE A 71 3.07 -5.02 4.49
N GLN A 72 3.44 -5.23 3.23
CA GLN A 72 4.08 -6.46 2.76
C GLN A 72 5.59 -6.24 2.59
N LEU A 73 6.38 -7.15 3.16
CA LEU A 73 7.85 -7.13 3.07
C LEU A 73 8.31 -7.95 1.86
N GLN A 74 9.04 -7.31 0.93
CA GLN A 74 9.65 -7.93 -0.24
C GLN A 74 8.81 -9.02 -0.95
N PRO A 75 7.58 -8.73 -1.41
CA PRO A 75 6.88 -9.71 -2.22
C PRO A 75 7.69 -10.16 -3.45
N SER A 76 7.75 -11.47 -3.66
CA SER A 76 8.49 -12.08 -4.77
C SER A 76 7.62 -13.12 -5.48
N PRO A 77 7.55 -13.11 -6.83
CA PRO A 77 8.23 -12.20 -7.75
C PRO A 77 7.66 -10.77 -7.69
N PHE A 78 8.47 -9.73 -7.93
CA PHE A 78 8.06 -8.31 -7.78
C PHE A 78 6.78 -7.91 -8.56
N LEU A 79 6.43 -8.62 -9.64
CA LEU A 79 5.22 -8.36 -10.43
C LEU A 79 3.99 -9.20 -9.98
N GLY A 80 4.11 -9.97 -8.91
CA GLY A 80 3.08 -10.87 -8.40
C GLY A 80 3.30 -11.29 -6.95
N ASN A 81 2.53 -12.28 -6.49
CA ASN A 81 2.57 -12.76 -5.10
C ASN A 81 2.43 -11.64 -4.05
N CYS A 82 1.58 -10.65 -4.33
CA CYS A 82 1.27 -9.60 -3.38
C CYS A 82 -0.19 -9.17 -3.47
N ASP A 83 -0.66 -8.58 -2.39
CA ASP A 83 -1.95 -7.94 -2.28
C ASP A 83 -1.88 -6.48 -2.72
N PRO A 84 -2.51 -6.11 -3.85
CA PRO A 84 -2.48 -4.74 -4.34
C PRO A 84 -3.31 -3.77 -3.48
N LEU A 85 -4.02 -4.25 -2.45
CA LEU A 85 -4.75 -3.41 -1.48
C LEU A 85 -3.85 -2.82 -0.39
N ARG A 86 -2.69 -3.45 -0.15
CA ARG A 86 -1.78 -3.10 0.94
C ARG A 86 -0.57 -2.31 0.43
N ALA A 87 0.10 -1.62 1.33
CA ALA A 87 1.43 -1.07 1.05
C ALA A 87 2.46 -2.22 0.88
N SER A 88 3.56 -1.96 0.18
CA SER A 88 4.62 -2.96 0.00
C SER A 88 5.99 -2.32 -0.16
N THR A 89 7.01 -2.93 0.46
CA THR A 89 8.39 -2.43 0.42
C THR A 89 9.34 -3.42 -0.27
N PRO A 90 10.29 -2.95 -1.10
CA PRO A 90 11.36 -3.78 -1.66
C PRO A 90 12.54 -3.91 -0.71
N HIS A 91 12.53 -3.22 0.44
CA HIS A 91 13.64 -3.19 1.38
C HIS A 91 13.50 -4.29 2.43
N THR A 92 14.53 -5.12 2.59
CA THR A 92 14.59 -6.17 3.64
C THR A 92 14.52 -5.60 5.04
N GLY A 93 15.03 -4.38 5.25
CA GLY A 93 15.15 -3.74 6.56
C GLY A 93 13.87 -3.08 7.08
N GLY A 94 12.82 -2.99 6.26
CA GLY A 94 11.58 -2.32 6.61
C GLY A 94 11.18 -1.26 5.59
N MET A 95 9.99 -0.70 5.79
CA MET A 95 9.37 0.24 4.86
C MET A 95 9.79 1.67 5.16
N VAL A 96 10.23 2.41 4.15
CA VAL A 96 10.43 3.86 4.28
C VAL A 96 9.07 4.56 4.20
N VAL A 97 8.76 5.39 5.19
CA VAL A 97 7.51 6.15 5.27
C VAL A 97 7.79 7.63 5.45
N GLY A 98 6.95 8.46 4.84
CA GLY A 98 6.88 9.91 5.08
C GLY A 98 5.80 10.24 6.08
N LEU A 99 6.16 11.00 7.12
CA LEU A 99 5.25 11.36 8.21
C LEU A 99 4.63 12.75 8.01
N GLY A 100 3.55 13.02 8.75
CA GLY A 100 2.81 14.30 8.66
C GLY A 100 3.58 15.56 9.07
N ASP A 101 4.76 15.42 9.67
CA ASP A 101 5.70 16.52 9.96
C ASP A 101 6.85 16.62 8.93
N ALA A 102 6.70 15.98 7.77
CA ALA A 102 7.71 15.89 6.72
C ALA A 102 9.01 15.17 7.10
N SER A 103 9.06 14.50 8.26
CA SER A 103 10.15 13.58 8.57
C SER A 103 9.99 12.24 7.84
N VAL A 104 11.11 11.52 7.69
CA VAL A 104 11.16 10.18 7.11
C VAL A 104 11.55 9.19 8.20
N ARG A 105 10.88 8.03 8.24
CA ARG A 105 11.18 6.93 9.15
C ARG A 105 11.26 5.61 8.39
N THR A 106 12.10 4.69 8.83
CA THR A 106 12.04 3.29 8.41
C THR A 106 11.25 2.50 9.45
N VAL A 107 10.13 1.91 9.05
CA VAL A 107 9.26 1.08 9.89
C VAL A 107 9.68 -0.37 9.79
N SER A 108 10.00 -0.99 10.93
CA SER A 108 10.38 -2.40 11.01
C SER A 108 9.26 -3.32 10.54
N PRO A 109 9.55 -4.42 9.82
CA PRO A 109 8.53 -5.43 9.49
C PRO A 109 8.01 -6.19 10.72
N GLY A 110 8.69 -6.09 11.86
CA GLY A 110 8.27 -6.67 13.13
C GLY A 110 7.28 -5.82 13.93
N ILE A 111 6.90 -4.63 13.43
CA ILE A 111 5.88 -3.81 14.07
C ILE A 111 4.54 -4.53 14.09
N SER A 112 3.75 -4.33 15.15
CA SER A 112 2.45 -4.96 15.25
C SER A 112 1.48 -4.39 14.20
N PRO A 113 0.59 -5.22 13.67
CA PRO A 113 -0.44 -4.77 12.73
C PRO A 113 -1.33 -3.65 13.29
N ASN A 114 -1.56 -3.61 14.62
CA ASN A 114 -2.31 -2.55 15.28
C ASN A 114 -1.53 -1.23 15.26
N THR A 115 -0.23 -1.26 15.56
CA THR A 115 0.61 -0.05 15.55
C THR A 115 0.70 0.55 14.16
N TRP A 116 0.84 -0.29 13.13
CA TRP A 116 0.73 0.15 11.73
C TRP A 116 -0.60 0.87 11.48
N TRP A 117 -1.72 0.22 11.78
CA TRP A 117 -3.05 0.78 11.56
C TRP A 117 -3.23 2.12 12.28
N TYR A 118 -2.86 2.21 13.55
CA TYR A 118 -2.99 3.43 14.34
C TYR A 118 -2.10 4.57 13.81
N ALA A 119 -0.92 4.25 13.26
CA ALA A 119 -0.05 5.25 12.66
C ALA A 119 -0.62 5.82 11.35
N CYS A 120 -1.43 5.04 10.64
CA CYS A 120 -2.08 5.46 9.39
C CYS A 120 -3.44 6.14 9.62
N THR A 121 -4.17 5.79 10.68
CA THR A 121 -5.50 6.35 10.99
C THR A 121 -5.57 7.04 12.35
N PRO A 122 -4.89 8.17 12.57
CA PRO A 122 -4.86 8.85 13.87
C PRO A 122 -6.20 9.43 14.31
N SER A 123 -7.24 9.39 13.46
CA SER A 123 -8.56 9.95 13.74
C SER A 123 -9.29 9.31 14.91
N GLY A 124 -8.94 8.08 15.30
CA GLY A 124 -9.55 7.39 16.44
C GLY A 124 -8.95 7.78 17.80
N GLY A 125 -7.88 8.59 17.82
CA GLY A 125 -7.20 9.01 19.05
C GLY A 125 -6.37 7.89 19.69
N GLU A 126 -6.03 6.85 18.93
CA GLU A 126 -5.26 5.71 19.41
C GLU A 126 -3.84 6.12 19.80
N VAL A 127 -3.37 5.57 20.92
CA VAL A 127 -1.98 5.72 21.35
C VAL A 127 -1.15 4.64 20.68
N LEU A 128 -0.07 5.03 20.01
CA LEU A 128 0.83 4.07 19.39
C LEU A 128 1.50 3.19 20.47
N PRO A 129 1.46 1.85 20.33
CA PRO A 129 2.14 0.94 21.24
C PRO A 129 3.67 1.13 21.22
N SER A 130 4.36 0.43 22.12
CA SER A 130 5.80 0.57 22.36
C SER A 130 6.72 0.13 21.21
N ASP A 131 6.15 -0.46 20.16
CA ASP A 131 6.86 -0.98 18.99
C ASP A 131 6.86 -0.01 17.78
N TRP A 132 6.44 1.25 17.97
CA TRP A 132 6.55 2.36 17.02
C TRP A 132 7.92 3.06 17.07
#